data_AF-A0A256XQB8-F1
#
_entry.id   AF-A0A256XQB8-F1
#
_cell.length_a   1.000
_cell.length_b   1.000
_cell.length_c   1.000
_cell.angle_alpha   90.00
_cell.angle_beta   90.00
_cell.angle_gamma   90.00
#
_symmetry.space_group_name_H-M   'P 1'
#
loop_
_entity.id
_entity.type
_entity.pdbx_description
1 polymer ?
#
loop_
_entity_poly.entity_id
_entity_poly.type
_entity_poly.pdbx_seq_one_letter_code
_entity_poly.pdbx_strand_id
1 'polypeptide(L)' 'MKKIIVTLYFSCFESYKICAQLLYIIEKTFEISEDEKGIVFDENGGISVNYVIDSSNEVILRDIVQHTPIGKFCKFTIY' A
#
# COMPACT_ATOMS: atom_id res chain seq x y z
N MET A 1 1.73 -21.79 4.01
CA MET A 1 2.01 -20.72 3.01
C MET A 1 2.97 -19.72 3.65
N LYS A 2 3.88 -19.12 2.87
CA LYS A 2 4.88 -18.17 3.39
C LYS A 2 4.29 -16.76 3.34
N LYS A 3 4.23 -16.07 4.48
CA LYS A 3 3.86 -14.65 4.58
C LYS A 3 5.09 -13.77 4.32
N ILE A 4 4.86 -12.60 3.73
CA ILE A 4 5.86 -11.53 3.53
C ILE A 4 5.32 -10.23 4.12
N ILE A 5 6.23 -9.35 4.56
CA ILE A 5 5.89 -7.99 4.94
C ILE A 5 6.15 -7.13 3.71
N VAL A 6 5.15 -6.38 3.27
CA VAL A 6 5.30 -5.38 2.21
C VAL A 6 5.12 -4.02 2.84
N THR A 7 6.16 -3.21 2.83
CA THR A 7 6.03 -1.78 3.12
C THR A 7 5.58 -1.07 1.84
N LEU A 8 4.55 -0.24 1.93
CA LEU A 8 4.12 0.68 0.89
C LEU A 8 4.37 2.10 1.38
N TYR A 9 5.38 2.75 0.82
CA TYR A 9 5.53 4.20 0.96
C TYR A 9 4.55 4.93 0.04
N PHE A 10 4.04 6.06 0.49
CA PHE A 10 3.14 6.93 -0.22
C PHE A 10 3.64 8.38 -0.06
N SER A 11 4.01 9.01 -1.17
CA SER A 11 4.09 10.47 -1.27
C SER A 11 3.05 10.93 -2.29
N CYS A 12 1.86 11.31 -1.81
CA CYS A 12 0.81 11.84 -2.68
C CYS A 12 1.11 13.31 -2.98
N PHE A 13 1.36 13.62 -4.26
CA PHE A 13 1.69 14.99 -4.72
C PHE A 13 0.52 15.98 -4.56
N GLU A 14 -0.73 15.49 -4.50
CA GLU A 14 -1.94 16.32 -4.51
C GLU A 14 -2.82 16.24 -3.24
N SER A 15 -2.98 15.07 -2.59
CA SER A 15 -3.81 14.94 -1.37
C SER A 15 -3.70 13.58 -0.67
N TYR A 16 -3.78 13.55 0.66
CA TYR A 16 -3.91 12.34 1.48
C TYR A 16 -5.14 11.48 1.11
N LYS A 17 -6.18 12.07 0.51
CA LYS A 17 -7.41 11.36 0.12
C LYS A 17 -7.18 10.33 -0.99
N ILE A 18 -6.27 10.63 -1.92
CA ILE A 18 -5.92 9.74 -3.05
C ILE A 18 -5.18 8.51 -2.50
N CYS A 19 -4.24 8.72 -1.60
CA CYS A 19 -3.53 7.66 -0.89
C CYS A 19 -4.49 6.76 -0.10
N ALA A 20 -5.47 7.34 0.62
CA ALA A 20 -6.48 6.57 1.35
C ALA A 20 -7.35 5.69 0.43
N GLN A 21 -7.66 6.13 -0.79
CA GLN A 21 -8.41 5.31 -1.75
C GLN A 21 -7.60 4.11 -2.24
N LEU A 22 -6.30 4.27 -2.50
CA LEU A 22 -5.43 3.17 -2.91
C LEU A 22 -5.29 2.13 -1.78
N LEU A 23 -5.05 2.61 -0.56
CA LEU A 23 -5.00 1.77 0.65
C LEU A 23 -6.28 0.96 0.81
N TYR A 24 -7.45 1.61 0.67
CA TYR A 24 -8.74 0.93 0.76
C TYR A 24 -8.91 -0.18 -0.30
N ILE A 25 -8.49 0.06 -1.55
CA ILE A 25 -8.55 -0.96 -2.60
C ILE A 25 -7.69 -2.17 -2.21
N ILE A 26 -6.45 -1.93 -1.79
CA ILE A 26 -5.51 -2.98 -1.38
C ILE A 26 -6.08 -3.78 -0.20
N GLU A 27 -6.55 -3.10 0.83
CA GLU A 27 -7.13 -3.72 2.02
C GLU A 27 -8.35 -4.58 1.69
N LYS A 28 -9.22 -4.11 0.78
CA LYS A 28 -10.38 -4.89 0.32
C LYS A 28 -10.00 -6.07 -0.56
N THR A 29 -9.00 -5.93 -1.43
CA THR A 29 -8.59 -7.02 -2.33
C THR A 29 -7.94 -8.17 -1.58
N PHE A 30 -7.17 -7.89 -0.53
CA PHE A 30 -6.44 -8.89 0.23
C PHE A 30 -7.07 -9.25 1.56
N GLU A 31 -8.27 -8.71 1.85
CA GLU A 31 -8.98 -8.91 3.12
C GLU A 31 -8.11 -8.60 4.35
N ILE A 32 -7.28 -7.56 4.24
CA ILE A 32 -6.33 -7.16 5.29
C ILE A 32 -7.11 -6.50 6.44
N SER A 33 -6.93 -7.03 7.65
CA SER A 33 -7.53 -6.47 8.87
C SER A 33 -6.73 -5.27 9.40
N GLU A 34 -7.33 -4.45 10.29
CA GLU A 34 -6.62 -3.31 10.89
C GLU A 34 -5.42 -3.73 11.74
N ASP A 35 -5.42 -4.95 12.28
CA ASP A 35 -4.32 -5.50 13.08
C ASP A 35 -3.13 -5.95 12.21
N GLU A 36 -3.35 -6.11 10.90
CA GLU A 36 -2.36 -6.52 9.90
C GLU A 36 -1.73 -5.34 9.14
N LYS A 37 -2.05 -4.10 9.56
CA LYS A 37 -1.46 -2.88 9.00
C LYS A 37 -0.75 -2.03 10.04
N GLY A 38 0.44 -1.53 9.69
CA GLY A 38 1.16 -0.53 10.48
C GLY A 38 1.34 0.75 9.68
N ILE A 39 0.82 1.88 10.17
CA ILE A 39 0.94 3.19 9.50
C ILE A 39 2.02 4.02 10.19
N VAL A 40 2.99 4.51 9.42
CA VAL A 40 4.05 5.40 9.88
C VAL A 40 4.03 6.65 9.02
N PHE A 41 3.96 7.82 9.64
CA PHE A 41 4.09 9.11 8.95
C PHE A 41 5.56 9.53 8.99
N ASP A 42 6.11 9.95 7.85
CA ASP A 42 7.42 10.58 7.81
C ASP A 42 7.32 12.09 8.06
N GLU A 43 8.47 12.71 8.39
CA GLU A 43 8.60 14.14 8.66
C GLU A 43 8.34 15.05 7.44
N ASN A 44 8.25 14.47 6.24
CA ASN A 44 8.00 15.14 4.97
C ASN A 44 6.55 14.98 4.48
N GLY A 45 5.67 14.42 5.31
CA GLY A 45 4.26 14.19 4.97
C GLY A 45 4.00 12.95 4.10
N GLY A 46 5.01 12.09 3.94
CA GLY A 46 4.86 10.75 3.40
C GLY A 46 4.22 9.80 4.40
N ILE A 47 3.52 8.79 3.88
CA ILE A 47 2.88 7.74 4.68
C ILE A 47 3.50 6.41 4.27
N SER A 48 4.02 5.64 5.22
CA SER A 48 4.42 4.26 5.02
C SER A 48 3.36 3.36 5.65
N VAL A 49 2.86 2.38 4.89
CA VAL A 49 1.95 1.36 5.40
C VAL A 49 2.58 0.00 5.22
N ASN A 50 2.77 -0.73 6.31
CA ASN A 50 3.26 -2.10 6.30
C ASN A 50 2.07 -3.05 6.24
N TYR A 51 2.07 -3.96 5.28
CA TYR A 51 1.07 -5.02 5.13
C TYR A 51 1.72 -6.38 5.28
N VAL A 52 1.03 -7.30 5.95
CA VAL A 52 1.40 -8.72 5.97
C VAL A 52 0.53 -9.45 4.95
N ILE A 53 1.11 -9.95 3.86
CA ILE A 53 0.38 -10.67 2.81
C ILE A 53 0.99 -12.04 2.52
N ASP A 54 0.23 -12.92 1.87
CA ASP A 54 0.78 -14.16 1.32
C ASP A 54 1.71 -13.86 0.14
N SER A 55 2.84 -14.57 0.04
CA SER A 55 3.83 -14.33 -1.01
C SER A 55 3.28 -14.57 -2.43
N SER A 56 2.22 -15.37 -2.57
CA SER A 56 1.52 -15.55 -3.85
C SER A 56 0.81 -14.29 -4.35
N ASN A 57 0.53 -13.35 -3.46
CA ASN A 57 -0.22 -12.13 -3.75
C ASN A 57 0.68 -10.95 -4.11
N GLU A 58 2.01 -11.10 -4.05
CA GLU A 58 2.96 -10.03 -4.34
C GLU A 58 2.77 -9.47 -5.76
N VAL A 59 2.56 -10.35 -6.75
CA VAL A 59 2.34 -9.94 -8.15
C VAL A 59 1.05 -9.13 -8.29
N ILE A 60 -0.03 -9.56 -7.63
CA ILE A 60 -1.32 -8.87 -7.66
C ILE A 60 -1.20 -7.50 -6.99
N LEU A 61 -0.48 -7.41 -5.87
CA LEU A 61 -0.25 -6.15 -5.17
C LEU A 61 0.53 -5.16 -6.06
N ARG A 62 1.59 -5.63 -6.73
CA ARG A 62 2.35 -4.84 -7.70
C ARG A 62 1.46 -4.32 -8.82
N ASP A 63 0.59 -5.16 -9.37
CA ASP A 63 -0.32 -4.78 -10.45
C ASP A 63 -1.32 -3.71 -10.02
N ILE A 64 -1.94 -3.86 -8.85
CA ILE A 64 -2.86 -2.84 -8.29
C ILE A 64 -2.12 -1.51 -8.14
N VAL A 65 -0.94 -1.53 -7.52
CA VAL A 65 -0.19 -0.31 -7.22
C VAL A 65 0.30 0.40 -8.49
N GLN A 66 0.69 -0.35 -9.54
CA GLN A 66 1.24 0.23 -10.78
C GLN A 66 0.16 0.62 -11.81
N HIS A 67 -0.93 -0.14 -11.90
CA HIS A 67 -1.88 -0.02 -13.00
C HIS A 67 -3.20 0.65 -12.61
N THR A 68 -3.50 0.77 -11.31
CA THR A 68 -4.66 1.55 -10.87
C THR A 68 -4.42 3.04 -11.22
N PRO A 69 -5.43 3.78 -11.73
CA PRO A 69 -5.28 5.21 -12.03
C PRO A 69 -4.71 6.03 -10.87
N ILE A 70 -5.04 5.63 -9.64
CA ILE A 70 -4.59 6.22 -8.37
C ILE A 70 -3.10 5.96 -8.11
N GLY A 71 -2.61 4.78 -8.52
CA GLY A 71 -1.22 4.37 -8.37
C GLY A 71 -0.22 5.35 -8.99
N LYS A 72 -0.61 5.99 -10.11
CA LYS A 72 0.22 6.99 -10.81
C LYS A 72 0.54 8.23 -9.97
N PHE A 73 -0.25 8.50 -8.93
CA PHE A 73 -0.09 9.66 -8.04
C PHE A 73 0.70 9.33 -6.77
N CYS A 74 1.10 8.06 -6.60
CA CYS A 74 1.82 7.57 -5.44
C CYS A 74 3.19 7.03 -5.90
N LYS A 75 4.28 7.43 -5.24
CA LYS A 75 5.55 6.69 -5.36
C LYS A 75 5.54 5.53 -4.38
N PHE A 76 5.88 4.33 -4.85
CA PHE A 76 5.85 3.10 -4.06
C PHE A 76 7.20 2.38 -4.10
N THR A 77 7.53 1.67 -3.03
CA THR A 77 8.69 0.79 -2.94
C THR A 77 8.28 -0.41 -2.10
N ILE A 78 8.28 -1.60 -2.70
CA ILE A 78 7.99 -2.86 -2.03
C ILE A 78 9.32 -3.41 -1.54
N TYR A 79 9.46 -3.53 -0.21
CA TYR A 79 10.56 -4.20 0.46
C TYR A 79 10.22 -5.66 0.74
#